data_AF-A0A7K4GTY9-F1
#
_entry.id   AF-A0A7K4GTY9-F1
#
_cell.length_a   1.000
_cell.length_b   1.000
_cell.length_c   1.000
_cell.angle_alpha   90.00
_cell.angle_beta   90.00
_cell.angle_gamma   90.00
#
_symmetry.space_group_name_H-M   'P 1'
#
loop_
_entity.id
_entity.type
_entity.pdbx_description
1 polymer ?
#
loop_
_entity_poly.entity_id
_entity_poly.type
_entity_poly.pdbx_seq_one_letter_code
_entity_poly.pdbx_strand_id
1 'polypeptide(L)'
;MSSFLESRELRKLYKEVRKTIKVGSIFLTRYEKARITGARALQISFGAPILIKKSKNVIDPIKIALLELKSKILPLTIRREYPSGEYQDISINKLILKKD
;
A
#
# COMPACT_ATOMS: atom_id res chain seq x y z
N MET A 1 23.26 12.31 -1.15
CA MET A 1 22.19 13.32 -1.30
C MET A 1 21.83 13.81 0.09
N SER A 2 21.75 15.13 0.28
CA SER A 2 21.69 15.74 1.62
C SER A 2 20.40 15.39 2.37
N SER A 3 20.55 14.99 3.63
CA SER A 3 19.44 14.69 4.56
C SER A 3 18.37 15.79 4.63
N PHE A 4 18.77 17.04 4.33
CA PHE A 4 17.90 18.20 4.33
C PHE A 4 16.91 18.24 3.15
N LEU A 5 17.33 17.81 1.96
CA LEU A 5 16.46 17.74 0.78
C LEU A 5 15.39 16.64 0.96
N GLU A 6 15.82 15.46 1.41
CA GLU A 6 14.93 14.31 1.71
C GLU A 6 13.88 14.67 2.77
N SER A 7 14.27 15.45 3.79
CA SER A 7 13.35 15.97 4.82
C SER A 7 12.26 16.90 4.26
N ARG A 8 12.60 17.78 3.31
CA ARG A 8 11.62 18.70 2.69
C ARG A 8 10.63 17.96 1.80
N GLU A 9 11.11 17.00 1.01
CA GLU A 9 10.28 16.19 0.13
C GLU A 9 9.29 15.33 0.94
N LEU A 10 9.75 14.70 2.01
CA LEU A 10 8.90 13.94 2.94
C LEU A 10 7.81 14.84 3.56
N ARG A 11 8.15 16.03 4.05
CA ARG A 11 7.16 16.96 4.60
C ARG A 11 6.10 17.37 3.58
N LYS A 12 6.50 17.59 2.32
CA LYS A 12 5.57 17.93 1.24
C LYS A 12 4.61 16.76 0.96
N LEU A 13 5.15 15.55 0.82
CA LEU A 13 4.36 14.32 0.67
C LEU A 13 3.37 14.14 1.81
N TYR A 14 3.80 14.29 3.06
CA TYR A 14 2.93 14.18 4.23
C TYR A 14 1.78 15.19 4.19
N LYS A 15 2.05 16.44 3.78
CA LYS A 15 1.03 17.48 3.67
C LYS A 15 -0.01 17.18 2.58
N GLU A 16 0.44 16.68 1.43
CA GLU A 16 -0.42 16.28 0.32
C GLU A 16 -1.33 15.11 0.70
N VAL A 17 -0.75 14.03 1.24
CA VAL A 17 -1.51 12.84 1.63
C VAL A 17 -2.50 13.18 2.74
N ARG A 18 -2.10 13.98 3.75
CA ARG A 18 -2.98 14.41 4.84
C ARG A 18 -4.14 15.29 4.38
N LYS A 19 -4.00 16.02 3.26
CA LYS A 19 -5.11 16.77 2.67
C LYS A 19 -6.17 15.86 2.04
N THR A 20 -5.76 14.68 1.56
CA THR A 20 -6.66 13.72 0.91
C THR A 20 -7.33 12.75 1.87
N ILE A 21 -6.66 12.38 2.96
CA ILE A 21 -7.15 11.39 3.92
C ILE A 21 -7.84 12.11 5.07
N LYS A 22 -9.16 11.91 5.19
CA LYS A 22 -10.01 12.44 6.26
C LYS A 22 -10.24 11.38 7.36
N VAL A 23 -10.27 10.10 6.97
CA VAL A 23 -10.54 8.98 7.88
C VAL A 23 -9.28 8.16 8.14
N GLY A 24 -8.88 8.09 9.42
CA GLY A 24 -7.74 7.29 9.87
C GLY A 24 -6.36 7.90 9.59
N SER A 25 -5.32 7.05 9.59
CA SER A 25 -3.91 7.45 9.50
C SER A 25 -3.41 7.61 8.06
N ILE A 26 -2.48 8.54 7.80
CA ILE A 26 -1.86 8.69 6.47
C ILE A 26 -0.98 7.50 6.04
N PHE A 27 -0.64 6.63 6.99
CA PHE A 27 0.13 5.44 6.75
C PHE A 27 -0.76 4.23 6.46
N LEU A 28 -0.24 3.31 5.66
CA LEU A 28 -0.80 1.96 5.58
C LEU A 28 -0.54 1.25 6.91
N THR A 29 -1.59 0.81 7.58
CA THR A 29 -1.48 0.11 8.86
C THR A 29 -0.93 -1.31 8.67
N ARG A 30 -0.36 -1.89 9.72
CA ARG A 30 0.12 -3.28 9.70
C ARG A 30 -1.00 -4.27 9.35
N TYR A 31 -2.22 -3.98 9.76
CA TYR A 31 -3.40 -4.82 9.52
C TYR A 31 -3.84 -4.76 8.05
N GLU A 32 -3.94 -3.56 7.50
CA GLU A 32 -4.26 -3.37 6.07
C GLU A 32 -3.18 -4.02 5.19
N LYS A 33 -1.90 -3.79 5.52
CA LYS A 33 -0.76 -4.42 4.82
C LYS A 33 -0.92 -5.94 4.79
N ALA A 34 -1.11 -6.58 5.96
CA ALA A 34 -1.27 -8.02 6.08
C ALA A 34 -2.48 -8.54 5.28
N ARG A 35 -3.63 -7.85 5.37
CA ARG A 35 -4.87 -8.24 4.67
C ARG A 35 -4.70 -8.17 3.16
N ILE A 36 -4.09 -7.10 2.65
CA ILE A 36 -3.84 -6.90 1.22
C ILE A 36 -2.87 -7.95 0.70
N THR A 37 -1.76 -8.19 1.41
CA THR A 37 -0.80 -9.21 0.99
C THR A 37 -1.43 -10.60 0.98
N GLY A 38 -2.25 -10.94 1.97
CA GLY A 38 -2.94 -12.23 2.02
C GLY A 38 -3.96 -12.40 0.89
N ALA A 39 -4.83 -11.41 0.70
CA ALA A 39 -5.81 -11.42 -0.39
C ALA A 39 -5.15 -11.51 -1.77
N ARG A 40 -4.06 -10.76 -1.98
CA ARG A 40 -3.32 -10.77 -3.25
C ARG A 40 -2.55 -12.08 -3.46
N ALA A 41 -1.94 -12.64 -2.42
CA ALA A 41 -1.31 -13.95 -2.50
C ALA A 41 -2.32 -15.03 -2.88
N LEU A 42 -3.54 -15.01 -2.33
CA LEU A 42 -4.63 -15.92 -2.73
C LEU A 42 -4.99 -15.78 -4.21
N GLN A 43 -5.12 -14.56 -4.71
CA GLN A 43 -5.37 -14.33 -6.14
C GLN A 43 -4.27 -14.96 -7.01
N ILE A 44 -3.01 -14.76 -6.65
CA ILE A 44 -1.86 -15.34 -7.38
C ILE A 44 -1.91 -16.88 -7.33
N SER A 45 -2.23 -17.47 -6.17
CA SER A 45 -2.40 -18.91 -6.02
C SER A 45 -3.52 -19.47 -6.90
N PHE A 46 -4.56 -18.69 -7.19
CA PHE A 46 -5.63 -19.05 -8.13
C PHE A 46 -5.28 -18.74 -9.60
N GLY A 47 -4.02 -18.40 -9.91
CA GLY A 47 -3.56 -18.17 -11.27
C GLY A 47 -3.84 -16.77 -11.80
N ALA A 48 -4.18 -15.80 -10.95
CA ALA A 48 -4.34 -14.40 -11.38
C ALA A 48 -3.02 -13.84 -11.95
N PRO A 49 -3.09 -12.93 -12.94
CA PRO A 49 -1.91 -12.35 -13.55
C PRO A 49 -1.10 -11.51 -12.55
N ILE A 50 0.22 -11.69 -12.59
CA ILE A 50 1.19 -10.92 -11.81
C ILE A 50 1.56 -9.65 -12.59
N LEU A 51 1.52 -8.50 -11.92
CA LEU A 51 1.71 -7.18 -12.54
C LEU A 51 3.18 -6.73 -12.59
N ILE A 52 4.07 -7.44 -11.91
CA ILE A 52 5.51 -7.18 -11.88
C ILE A 52 6.25 -8.15 -12.79
N LYS A 53 7.39 -7.71 -13.34
CA LYS A 53 8.34 -8.58 -14.05
C LYS A 53 8.75 -9.74 -13.13
N LYS A 54 8.35 -10.96 -13.48
CA LYS A 54 8.75 -12.20 -12.78
C LYS A 54 10.27 -12.26 -12.70
N SER A 55 10.85 -12.10 -11.51
CA SER A 55 12.21 -12.59 -11.30
C SER A 55 12.12 -14.12 -11.30
N LYS A 56 12.95 -14.79 -12.10
CA LYS A 56 12.90 -16.25 -12.30
C LYS A 56 13.01 -17.08 -11.01
N ASN A 57 13.35 -16.45 -9.88
CA ASN A 57 13.72 -17.10 -8.63
C ASN A 57 12.66 -16.96 -7.52
N VAL A 58 11.51 -16.32 -7.75
CA VAL A 58 10.47 -16.15 -6.72
C VAL A 58 9.21 -16.91 -7.11
N ILE A 59 9.01 -18.07 -6.47
CA ILE A 59 7.83 -18.93 -6.65
C ILE A 59 6.75 -18.58 -5.60
N ASP A 60 7.14 -18.10 -4.42
CA ASP A 60 6.21 -17.87 -3.30
C ASP A 60 5.17 -16.76 -3.58
N PRO A 61 3.86 -17.06 -3.59
CA PRO A 61 2.80 -16.08 -3.85
C PRO A 61 2.83 -14.88 -2.89
N ILE A 62 3.19 -15.12 -1.63
CA ILE A 62 3.28 -14.08 -0.59
C ILE A 62 4.41 -13.08 -0.93
N LYS A 63 5.57 -13.58 -1.35
CA LYS A 63 6.70 -12.71 -1.73
C LYS A 63 6.35 -11.88 -2.96
N ILE A 64 5.67 -12.48 -3.93
CA ILE A 64 5.21 -11.77 -5.13
C ILE A 64 4.21 -10.67 -4.76
N ALA A 65 3.20 -10.97 -3.95
CA ALA A 65 2.23 -9.99 -3.47
C ALA A 65 2.88 -8.83 -2.70
N LEU A 66 3.92 -9.11 -1.90
CA LEU A 66 4.65 -8.10 -1.16
C LEU A 66 5.48 -7.18 -2.08
N LEU A 67 6.08 -7.73 -3.13
CA LEU A 67 6.76 -6.95 -4.17
C LEU A 67 5.78 -6.05 -4.94
N GLU A 68 4.58 -6.57 -5.26
CA GLU A 68 3.51 -5.80 -5.91
C GLU A 68 3.02 -4.64 -5.05
N LEU A 69 2.85 -4.88 -3.74
CA LEU A 69 2.48 -3.85 -2.79
C LEU A 69 3.58 -2.78 -2.67
N LYS A 70 4.85 -3.19 -2.56
CA LYS A 70 5.99 -2.25 -2.48
C LYS A 70 6.12 -1.38 -3.72
N SER A 71 5.77 -1.91 -4.89
CA SER A 71 5.81 -1.17 -6.16
C SER A 71 4.60 -0.26 -6.36
N LYS A 72 3.58 -0.29 -5.49
CA LYS A 72 2.34 0.50 -5.59
C LYS A 72 1.61 0.34 -6.95
N ILE A 73 1.63 -0.88 -7.50
CA ILE A 73 0.98 -1.20 -8.79
C ILE A 73 -0.42 -1.81 -8.58
N LEU A 74 -0.73 -2.28 -7.38
CA LEU A 74 -2.00 -2.94 -7.10
C LEU A 74 -3.20 -1.98 -7.23
N PRO A 75 -4.19 -2.28 -8.11
CA PRO A 75 -5.39 -1.46 -8.28
C PRO A 75 -6.42 -1.78 -7.18
N LEU A 76 -6.05 -1.53 -5.93
CA LEU A 76 -6.89 -1.81 -4.76
C LEU A 76 -7.20 -0.54 -3.98
N THR A 77 -8.39 -0.52 -3.39
CA THR A 77 -8.91 0.55 -2.55
C THR A 77 -9.26 -0.01 -1.18
N ILE A 78 -8.88 0.71 -0.13
CA ILE A 78 -9.22 0.38 1.25
C ILE A 78 -10.39 1.28 1.67
N ARG A 79 -11.46 0.68 2.16
CA ARG A 79 -12.51 1.39 2.87
C ARG A 79 -12.16 1.47 4.35
N ARG A 80 -12.10 2.69 4.90
CA ARG A 80 -11.97 2.92 6.34
C ARG A 80 -13.26 3.49 6.87
N GLU A 81 -13.75 2.94 7.97
CA GLU A 81 -15.03 3.32 8.57
C GLU A 81 -14.80 3.72 10.03
N TYR A 82 -15.46 4.80 10.46
CA TYR A 82 -15.56 5.15 11.86
C TYR A 82 -16.69 4.35 12.53
N PRO A 83 -16.66 4.18 13.86
CA PRO A 83 -17.76 3.58 14.60
C PRO A 83 -19.10 4.32 14.41
N SER A 84 -19.07 5.60 14.01
CA SER A 84 -20.25 6.40 13.66
C SER A 84 -20.89 6.04 12.32
N GLY A 85 -20.24 5.20 11.50
CA GLY A 85 -20.71 4.82 10.16
C GLY A 85 -20.19 5.69 9.01
N GLU A 86 -19.48 6.79 9.31
CA GLU A 86 -18.79 7.56 8.27
C GLU A 86 -17.62 6.75 7.69
N TYR A 87 -17.47 6.73 6.37
CA TYR A 87 -16.40 6.00 5.70
C TYR A 87 -15.69 6.79 4.61
N GLN A 88 -14.48 6.34 4.29
CA GLN A 88 -13.71 6.85 3.16
C GLN A 88 -13.04 5.72 2.39
N ASP A 89 -13.19 5.75 1.08
CA ASP A 89 -12.50 4.87 0.14
C ASP A 89 -11.16 5.50 -0.29
N ILE A 90 -10.06 4.83 0.05
CA ILE A 90 -8.69 5.32 -0.13
C ILE A 90 -7.90 4.34 -1.00
N SER A 91 -7.43 4.80 -2.16
CA SER A 91 -6.55 4.00 -3.03
C SER A 91 -5.21 3.75 -2.34
N ILE A 92 -4.70 2.51 -2.38
CA ILE A 92 -3.43 2.13 -1.72
C ILE A 92 -2.26 3.00 -2.19
N ASN A 93 -2.24 3.37 -3.47
CA ASN A 93 -1.15 4.13 -4.07
C ASN A 93 -0.94 5.51 -3.41
N LYS A 94 -1.99 6.07 -2.81
CA LYS A 94 -1.97 7.36 -2.09
C LYS A 94 -1.45 7.23 -0.66
N LEU A 95 -1.42 6.04 -0.08
CA LEU A 95 -0.95 5.81 1.28
C LEU A 95 0.59 5.74 1.35
N ILE A 96 1.10 6.13 2.52
CA ILE A 96 2.53 6.03 2.82
C ILE A 96 2.81 4.64 3.40
N LEU A 97 3.68 3.90 2.72
CA LEU A 97 4.19 2.62 3.22
C LEU A 97 5.28 2.91 4.25
N LYS A 98 5.17 2.33 5.44
CA LYS A 98 6.31 2.30 6.36
C LYS A 98 7.41 1.43 5.73
N LYS A 99 8.65 1.92 5.74
CA LYS A 99 9.82 1.08 5.50
C LYS A 99 9.88 0.07 6.65
N ASP A 100 9.99 -1.21 6.29
CA ASP A 100 10.30 -2.28 7.24
C ASP A 100 11.78 -2.18 7.64
#